data_AF-A0A2K8UBL3-F1
#
_entry.id   AF-A0A2K8UBL3-F1
#
_cell.length_a   1.000
_cell.length_b   1.000
_cell.length_c   1.000
_cell.angle_alpha   90.00
_cell.angle_beta   90.00
_cell.angle_gamma   90.00
#
_symmetry.space_group_name_H-M   'P 1'
#
loop_
_entity.id
_entity.type
_entity.pdbx_description
1 polymer ?
#
loop_
_entity_poly.entity_id
_entity_poly.type
_entity_poly.pdbx_seq_one_letter_code
_entity_poly.pdbx_strand_id
1 'polypeptide(L)'
;MRIAILPTGRMEWQALPGALGRLFPEHEFYSLPTQEEVESNEAIDFPVPSFTSCDVLRLAGKLCAADKLIERAVAEAIGDRRSQPADLVLIIDDLELDNIHQPAAVVGIIRQAAQRYLERIAADGVNTYRHTEALRERVSFHLAKPMIEAWLFADPAGPTNAGVSVSRIPRLKTPNDPECFCSDDPAFAADSGADCMAWHALPDDTLKQRKKKQDSRPIWLKCSSRRSLHPKAYLAWLCLDGAEKKCSTYSESKGGAYALERIAWDSLLAEIDHCCFVRSMVNDIASCLGVTPAFAGACAPETDLADKRRRNRLLRNV
;
A
#
# COMPACT_ATOMS: atom_id res chain seq x y z
N MET A 1 -9.39 19.98 6.80
CA MET A 1 -8.16 19.89 6.00
C MET A 1 -8.39 18.96 4.82
N ARG A 2 -7.58 19.09 3.77
CA ARG A 2 -7.62 18.30 2.54
C ARG A 2 -6.41 17.38 2.51
N ILE A 3 -6.64 16.07 2.56
CA ILE A 3 -5.60 15.05 2.62
C ILE A 3 -5.64 14.22 1.35
N ALA A 4 -4.57 14.31 0.56
CA ALA A 4 -4.38 13.52 -0.63
C ALA A 4 -3.69 12.19 -0.28
N ILE A 5 -4.15 11.10 -0.87
CA ILE A 5 -3.55 9.77 -0.75
C ILE A 5 -2.99 9.39 -2.11
N LEU A 6 -1.69 9.10 -2.17
CA LEU A 6 -0.97 8.66 -3.35
C LEU A 6 -0.47 7.22 -3.15
N PRO A 7 -1.33 6.22 -3.34
CA PRO A 7 -0.95 4.83 -3.20
C PRO A 7 -0.38 4.24 -4.49
N THR A 8 0.38 3.15 -4.38
CA THR A 8 0.89 2.38 -5.52
C THR A 8 -0.04 1.26 -5.97
N GLY A 9 -1.03 0.89 -5.15
CA GLY A 9 -2.04 -0.12 -5.48
C GLY A 9 -3.42 0.46 -5.77
N ARG A 10 -4.22 -0.28 -6.53
CA ARG A 10 -5.57 0.13 -6.95
C ARG A 10 -6.60 -0.02 -5.81
N MET A 11 -6.41 -0.98 -4.90
CA MET A 11 -7.35 -1.21 -3.81
C MET A 11 -7.36 -0.03 -2.84
N GLU A 12 -6.17 0.38 -2.45
CA GLU A 12 -5.81 1.54 -1.67
C GLU A 12 -6.39 2.79 -2.31
N TRP A 13 -6.12 3.00 -3.60
CA TRP A 13 -6.62 4.15 -4.33
C TRP A 13 -8.15 4.28 -4.26
N GLN A 14 -8.89 3.18 -4.30
CA GLN A 14 -10.35 3.22 -4.22
C GLN A 14 -10.87 3.41 -2.79
N ALA A 15 -10.21 2.80 -1.80
CA ALA A 15 -10.84 2.53 -0.52
C ALA A 15 -10.22 3.28 0.68
N LEU A 16 -8.91 3.58 0.64
CA LEU A 16 -8.23 4.26 1.74
C LEU A 16 -8.83 5.65 2.07
N PRO A 17 -9.26 6.48 1.09
CA PRO A 17 -9.91 7.74 1.43
C PRO A 17 -11.18 7.56 2.26
N GLY A 18 -12.04 6.60 1.87
CA GLY A 18 -13.25 6.28 2.62
C GLY A 18 -12.95 5.68 3.99
N ALA A 19 -11.94 4.80 4.08
CA ALA A 19 -11.51 4.21 5.33
C ALA A 19 -10.99 5.27 6.32
N LEU A 20 -10.10 6.16 5.89
CA LEU A 20 -9.54 7.23 6.72
C LEU A 20 -10.56 8.33 7.02
N GLY A 21 -11.46 8.65 6.08
CA GLY A 21 -12.56 9.58 6.31
C GLY A 21 -13.51 9.13 7.42
N ARG A 22 -13.71 7.81 7.60
CA ARG A 22 -14.46 7.30 8.77
C ARG A 22 -13.71 7.47 10.09
N LEU A 23 -12.38 7.44 10.06
CA LEU A 23 -11.54 7.65 11.25
C LEU A 23 -11.39 9.15 11.60
N PHE A 24 -11.41 10.01 10.59
CA PHE A 24 -11.23 11.47 10.71
C PHE A 24 -12.34 12.23 9.96
N PRO A 25 -13.60 12.19 10.45
CA PRO A 25 -14.78 12.59 9.69
C PRO A 25 -14.91 14.09 9.40
N GLU A 26 -14.14 14.95 10.08
CA GLU A 26 -14.17 16.42 9.87
C GLU A 26 -13.28 16.89 8.72
N HIS A 27 -12.69 15.96 7.95
CA HIS A 27 -11.68 16.27 6.93
C HIS A 27 -11.97 15.56 5.61
N GLU A 28 -11.46 16.15 4.53
CA GLU A 28 -11.60 15.63 3.18
C GLU A 28 -10.42 14.73 2.86
N PHE A 29 -10.69 13.48 2.49
CA PHE A 29 -9.70 12.55 1.97
C PHE A 29 -10.02 12.24 0.51
N TYR A 30 -9.01 12.26 -0.35
CA TYR A 30 -9.15 11.92 -1.76
C TYR A 30 -7.89 11.23 -2.27
N SER A 31 -8.03 10.47 -3.34
CA SER A 31 -6.91 9.76 -3.96
C SER A 31 -6.32 10.52 -5.13
N LEU A 32 -5.04 10.29 -5.34
CA LEU A 32 -4.27 10.70 -6.51
C LEU A 32 -3.83 9.47 -7.31
N PRO A 33 -3.92 9.53 -8.66
CA PRO A 33 -4.63 10.54 -9.45
C PRO A 33 -6.12 10.57 -9.11
N THR A 34 -6.82 11.67 -9.39
CA THR A 34 -8.27 11.74 -9.13
C THR A 34 -9.05 10.79 -10.05
N GLN A 35 -10.30 10.48 -9.70
CA GLN A 35 -11.18 9.70 -10.57
C GLN A 35 -11.31 10.34 -11.97
N GLU A 36 -11.41 11.67 -12.01
CA GLU A 36 -11.49 12.44 -13.26
C GLU A 36 -10.24 12.24 -14.12
N GLU A 37 -9.03 12.32 -13.53
CA GLU A 37 -7.77 12.08 -14.25
C GLU A 37 -7.67 10.66 -14.81
N VAL A 38 -8.23 9.67 -14.09
CA VAL A 38 -8.27 8.28 -14.55
C VAL A 38 -9.26 8.11 -15.71
N GLU A 39 -10.43 8.72 -15.64
CA GLU A 39 -11.46 8.65 -16.67
C GLU A 39 -11.10 9.44 -17.93
N SER A 40 -10.39 10.56 -17.79
CA SER A 40 -9.90 11.39 -18.90
C SER A 40 -8.65 10.82 -19.58
N ASN A 41 -8.07 9.73 -19.05
CA ASN A 41 -6.75 9.19 -19.43
C ASN A 41 -5.58 10.18 -19.26
N GLU A 42 -5.73 11.20 -18.41
CA GLU A 42 -4.64 12.10 -18.01
C GLU A 42 -3.72 11.46 -16.97
N ALA A 43 -4.23 10.44 -16.26
CA ALA A 43 -3.47 9.60 -15.35
C ALA A 43 -2.48 8.68 -16.10
N ILE A 44 -1.36 9.24 -16.53
CA ILE A 44 -0.26 8.47 -17.11
C ILE A 44 0.33 7.55 -16.02
N ASP A 45 0.47 6.26 -16.35
CA ASP A 45 1.01 5.22 -15.46
C ASP A 45 0.18 4.96 -14.19
N PHE A 46 -1.16 5.00 -14.24
CA PHE A 46 -2.01 4.61 -13.11
C PHE A 46 -2.45 3.12 -13.17
N PRO A 47 -2.31 2.35 -12.06
CA PRO A 47 -1.59 2.70 -10.83
C PRO A 47 -0.07 2.80 -11.04
N VAL A 48 0.59 3.69 -10.29
CA VAL A 48 2.04 3.88 -10.39
C VAL A 48 2.72 2.56 -10.01
N PRO A 49 3.58 1.99 -10.87
CA PRO A 49 4.25 0.73 -10.55
C PRO A 49 4.97 0.84 -9.21
N SER A 50 4.65 -0.05 -8.27
CA SER A 50 5.33 -0.08 -6.98
C SER A 50 6.83 -0.31 -7.17
N PHE A 51 7.65 0.48 -6.48
CA PHE A 51 9.10 0.31 -6.51
C PHE A 51 9.57 -0.78 -5.53
N THR A 52 8.68 -1.27 -4.66
CA THR A 52 8.94 -2.37 -3.72
C THR A 52 8.66 -3.74 -4.33
N SER A 53 8.09 -3.83 -5.54
CA SER A 53 7.89 -5.11 -6.26
C SER A 53 9.19 -5.83 -6.66
N CYS A 54 10.35 -5.29 -6.33
CA CYS A 54 11.65 -5.93 -6.45
C CYS A 54 12.54 -5.55 -5.25
N ASP A 55 13.64 -6.28 -5.04
CA ASP A 55 14.66 -5.91 -4.06
C ASP A 55 15.20 -4.49 -4.31
N VAL A 56 14.88 -3.57 -3.39
CA VAL A 56 15.17 -2.14 -3.53
C VAL A 56 16.67 -1.82 -3.53
N LEU A 57 17.53 -2.72 -3.04
CA LEU A 57 18.98 -2.52 -3.11
C LEU A 57 19.47 -2.45 -4.56
N ARG A 58 18.73 -3.02 -5.51
CA ARG A 58 19.02 -2.95 -6.96
C ARG A 58 18.71 -1.57 -7.56
N LEU A 59 17.90 -0.78 -6.84
CA LEU A 59 17.44 0.56 -7.24
C LEU A 59 18.28 1.67 -6.62
N ALA A 60 19.18 1.37 -5.68
CA ALA A 60 20.01 2.37 -5.00
C ALA A 60 20.75 3.27 -6.02
N GLY A 61 20.59 4.59 -5.88
CA GLY A 61 21.20 5.59 -6.76
C GLY A 61 20.62 5.68 -8.18
N LYS A 62 19.52 4.97 -8.49
CA LYS A 62 18.86 5.01 -9.80
C LYS A 62 17.51 5.73 -9.73
N LEU A 63 17.10 6.29 -10.87
CA LEU A 63 15.72 6.75 -11.05
C LEU A 63 14.77 5.55 -11.04
N CYS A 64 13.65 5.69 -10.34
CA CYS A 64 12.63 4.66 -10.21
C CYS A 64 11.25 5.28 -10.00
N ALA A 65 10.24 4.46 -9.70
CA ALA A 65 8.88 4.95 -9.48
C ALA A 65 8.76 5.89 -8.26
N ALA A 66 9.65 5.76 -7.26
CA ALA A 66 9.71 6.69 -6.13
C ALA A 66 9.92 8.15 -6.56
N ASP A 67 10.70 8.41 -7.62
CA ASP A 67 10.90 9.76 -8.16
C ASP A 67 9.61 10.37 -8.70
N LYS A 68 8.77 9.56 -9.37
CA LYS A 68 7.45 9.98 -9.86
C LYS A 68 6.47 10.24 -8.71
N LEU A 69 6.50 9.41 -7.67
CA LEU A 69 5.66 9.58 -6.49
C LEU A 69 5.98 10.90 -5.77
N ILE A 70 7.27 11.19 -5.57
CA ILE A 70 7.72 12.46 -4.98
C ILE A 70 7.30 13.65 -5.83
N GLU A 71 7.53 13.59 -7.14
CA GLU A 71 7.16 14.69 -8.04
C GLU A 71 5.66 14.99 -7.97
N ARG A 72 4.82 13.95 -8.02
CA ARG A 72 3.36 14.10 -7.90
C ARG A 72 2.95 14.63 -6.53
N ALA A 73 3.54 14.10 -5.45
CA ALA A 73 3.20 14.52 -4.10
C ALA A 73 3.56 15.99 -3.84
N VAL A 74 4.72 16.44 -4.32
CA VAL A 74 5.10 17.85 -4.19
C VAL A 74 4.20 18.74 -5.03
N ALA A 75 3.84 18.34 -6.26
CA ALA A 75 2.92 19.10 -7.08
C ALA A 75 1.57 19.32 -6.38
N GLU A 76 1.01 18.29 -5.75
CA GLU A 76 -0.23 18.40 -4.97
C GLU A 76 -0.08 19.27 -3.72
N ALA A 77 1.00 19.08 -2.95
CA ALA A 77 1.24 19.82 -1.71
C ALA A 77 1.47 21.32 -1.94
N ILE A 78 2.04 21.68 -3.09
CA ILE A 78 2.27 23.05 -3.53
C ILE A 78 0.98 23.66 -4.12
N GLY A 79 0.18 22.84 -4.81
CA GLY A 79 -1.00 23.26 -5.56
C GLY A 79 -0.65 24.04 -6.83
N ASP A 80 -1.62 24.21 -7.71
CA ASP A 80 -1.52 25.13 -8.85
C ASP A 80 -2.44 26.35 -8.65
N ARG A 81 -2.64 27.16 -9.70
CA ARG A 81 -3.54 28.34 -9.61
C ARG A 81 -5.03 27.98 -9.65
N ARG A 82 -5.38 26.75 -9.98
CA ARG A 82 -6.75 26.28 -10.26
C ARG A 82 -7.30 25.38 -9.15
N SER A 83 -6.44 24.64 -8.44
CA SER A 83 -6.80 23.80 -7.30
C SER A 83 -6.17 24.32 -6.01
N GLN A 84 -6.90 24.20 -4.91
CA GLN A 84 -6.29 24.40 -3.59
C GLN A 84 -5.26 23.29 -3.35
N PRO A 85 -4.10 23.60 -2.73
CA PRO A 85 -3.14 22.57 -2.36
C PRO A 85 -3.72 21.61 -1.32
N ALA A 86 -3.19 20.39 -1.27
CA ALA A 86 -3.42 19.52 -0.13
C ALA A 86 -2.72 20.08 1.12
N ASP A 87 -3.36 19.91 2.28
CA ASP A 87 -2.75 20.17 3.58
C ASP A 87 -1.74 19.06 3.94
N LEU A 88 -1.99 17.83 3.46
CA LEU A 88 -1.12 16.67 3.60
C LEU A 88 -1.25 15.76 2.37
N VAL A 89 -0.13 15.22 1.91
CA VAL A 89 -0.05 14.18 0.89
C VAL A 89 0.62 12.95 1.48
N LEU A 90 -0.11 11.85 1.52
CA LEU A 90 0.33 10.56 2.04
C LEU A 90 0.71 9.66 0.87
N ILE A 91 2.00 9.38 0.72
CA ILE A 91 2.49 8.32 -0.16
C ILE A 91 2.40 7.01 0.61
N ILE A 92 1.71 6.01 0.06
CA ILE A 92 1.55 4.69 0.68
C ILE A 92 2.01 3.62 -0.30
N ASP A 93 2.94 2.77 0.11
CA ASP A 93 3.39 1.63 -0.68
C ASP A 93 3.34 0.34 0.15
N ASP A 94 3.07 -0.78 -0.52
CA ASP A 94 3.18 -2.09 0.11
C ASP A 94 4.64 -2.43 0.38
N LEU A 95 4.92 -3.01 1.55
CA LEU A 95 6.24 -3.56 1.86
C LEU A 95 6.36 -5.00 1.38
N GLU A 96 6.31 -5.15 0.05
CA GLU A 96 6.35 -6.44 -0.65
C GLU A 96 7.44 -7.37 -0.11
N LEU A 97 7.23 -8.69 -0.24
CA LEU A 97 8.00 -9.70 0.49
C LEU A 97 9.51 -9.71 0.21
N ASP A 98 9.93 -9.17 -0.93
CA ASP A 98 11.36 -8.98 -1.24
C ASP A 98 12.03 -7.95 -0.33
N ASN A 99 11.27 -7.08 0.32
CA ASN A 99 11.77 -5.97 1.13
C ASN A 99 11.31 -6.00 2.59
N ILE A 100 10.54 -7.02 3.01
CA ILE A 100 9.99 -7.13 4.38
C ILE A 100 11.06 -7.07 5.49
N HIS A 101 12.28 -7.47 5.19
CA HIS A 101 13.42 -7.49 6.10
C HIS A 101 14.26 -6.20 6.08
N GLN A 102 13.93 -5.25 5.19
CA GLN A 102 14.70 -4.02 4.96
C GLN A 102 13.81 -2.76 4.77
N PRO A 103 12.82 -2.49 5.65
CA PRO A 103 11.98 -1.28 5.54
C PRO A 103 12.80 0.01 5.50
N ALA A 104 13.90 0.09 6.27
CA ALA A 104 14.80 1.24 6.27
C ALA A 104 15.45 1.51 4.89
N ALA A 105 15.71 0.47 4.10
CA ALA A 105 16.24 0.63 2.74
C ALA A 105 15.19 1.22 1.80
N VAL A 106 13.92 0.79 1.91
CA VAL A 106 12.79 1.33 1.15
C VAL A 106 12.58 2.82 1.45
N VAL A 107 12.58 3.18 2.73
CA VAL A 107 12.53 4.58 3.18
C VAL A 107 13.73 5.38 2.66
N GLY A 108 14.92 4.76 2.62
CA GLY A 108 16.12 5.34 2.02
C GLY A 108 15.97 5.69 0.54
N ILE A 109 15.25 4.87 -0.25
CA ILE A 109 14.98 5.16 -1.67
C ILE A 109 14.06 6.38 -1.81
N ILE A 110 13.00 6.48 -1.01
CA ILE A 110 12.10 7.65 -0.99
C ILE A 110 12.86 8.92 -0.61
N ARG A 111 13.72 8.85 0.41
CA ARG A 111 14.58 9.97 0.81
C ARG A 111 15.50 10.40 -0.34
N GLN A 112 16.12 9.46 -1.04
CA GLN A 112 16.97 9.76 -2.20
C GLN A 112 16.16 10.38 -3.36
N ALA A 113 14.94 9.93 -3.60
CA ALA A 113 14.05 10.50 -4.62
C ALA A 113 13.69 11.97 -4.29
N ALA A 114 13.37 12.28 -3.02
CA ALA A 114 13.15 13.66 -2.56
C ALA A 114 14.38 14.54 -2.73
N GLN A 115 15.57 14.02 -2.42
CA GLN A 115 16.83 14.73 -2.61
C GLN A 115 17.09 15.04 -4.10
N ARG A 116 16.98 14.04 -4.98
CA ARG A 116 17.15 14.22 -6.43
C ARG A 116 16.13 15.20 -7.01
N TYR A 117 14.90 15.19 -6.51
CA TYR A 117 13.88 16.16 -6.89
C TYR A 117 14.34 17.60 -6.59
N LEU A 118 14.81 17.86 -5.36
CA LEU A 118 15.29 19.20 -4.97
C LEU A 118 16.54 19.63 -5.76
N GLU A 119 17.47 18.71 -6.01
CA GLU A 119 18.66 18.95 -6.83
C GLU A 119 18.30 19.36 -8.26
N ARG A 120 17.33 18.67 -8.88
CA ARG A 120 16.84 19.00 -10.22
C ARG A 120 16.21 20.40 -10.25
N ILE A 121 15.30 20.70 -9.31
CA ILE A 121 14.64 22.01 -9.24
C ILE A 121 15.67 23.14 -9.03
N ALA A 122 16.70 22.92 -8.19
CA ALA A 122 17.78 23.87 -8.00
C ALA A 122 18.62 24.07 -9.28
N ALA A 123 18.92 22.99 -10.01
CA ALA A 123 19.65 23.04 -11.27
C ALA A 123 18.88 23.82 -12.35
N ASP A 124 17.54 23.79 -12.31
CA ASP A 124 16.66 24.57 -13.19
C ASP A 124 16.57 26.06 -12.78
N GLY A 125 17.33 26.49 -11.76
CA GLY A 125 17.36 27.87 -11.27
C GLY A 125 16.13 28.29 -10.45
N VAL A 126 15.27 27.34 -10.08
CA VAL A 126 14.07 27.59 -9.28
C VAL A 126 14.47 27.67 -7.80
N ASN A 127 13.92 28.64 -7.08
CA ASN A 127 14.08 28.73 -5.63
C ASN A 127 13.42 27.51 -4.95
N THR A 128 14.25 26.67 -4.33
CA THR A 128 13.81 25.42 -3.71
C THR A 128 13.05 25.61 -2.40
N TYR A 129 13.04 26.80 -1.80
CA TYR A 129 12.43 27.03 -0.48
C TYR A 129 10.99 26.51 -0.39
N ARG A 130 10.12 26.88 -1.35
CA ARG A 130 8.72 26.44 -1.36
C ARG A 130 8.58 24.91 -1.50
N HIS A 131 9.47 24.28 -2.26
CA HIS A 131 9.48 22.83 -2.47
C HIS A 131 9.99 22.07 -1.23
N THR A 132 11.03 22.60 -0.59
CA THR A 132 11.57 22.06 0.66
C THR A 132 10.55 22.15 1.79
N GLU A 133 9.86 23.27 1.95
CA GLU A 133 8.80 23.43 2.95
C GLU A 133 7.62 22.49 2.66
N ALA A 134 7.20 22.36 1.39
CA ALA A 134 6.13 21.44 1.02
C ALA A 134 6.48 19.98 1.38
N LEU A 135 7.69 19.52 1.05
CA LEU A 135 8.15 18.18 1.41
C LEU A 135 8.19 17.98 2.93
N ARG A 136 8.78 18.92 3.68
CA ARG A 136 8.98 18.80 5.13
C ARG A 136 7.70 18.90 5.95
N GLU A 137 6.72 19.67 5.50
CA GLU A 137 5.54 19.95 6.32
C GLU A 137 4.30 19.19 5.84
N ARG A 138 4.24 18.82 4.55
CA ARG A 138 3.01 18.34 3.90
C ARG A 138 3.15 17.04 3.11
N VAL A 139 4.34 16.46 2.95
CA VAL A 139 4.50 15.18 2.26
C VAL A 139 5.02 14.13 3.24
N SER A 140 4.28 13.03 3.38
CA SER A 140 4.67 11.89 4.20
C SER A 140 4.72 10.60 3.40
N PHE A 141 5.54 9.66 3.86
CA PHE A 141 5.65 8.32 3.28
C PHE A 141 5.40 7.25 4.33
N HIS A 142 4.50 6.31 4.04
CA HIS A 142 4.13 5.22 4.93
C HIS A 142 4.14 3.88 4.19
N LEU A 143 4.35 2.80 4.95
CA LEU A 143 4.41 1.44 4.44
C LEU A 143 3.23 0.62 4.93
N ALA A 144 2.60 -0.16 4.06
CA ALA A 144 1.68 -1.21 4.44
C ALA A 144 2.44 -2.55 4.50
N LYS A 145 2.69 -3.06 5.72
CA LYS A 145 3.52 -4.26 5.92
C LYS A 145 2.68 -5.52 6.16
N PRO A 146 3.04 -6.67 5.55
CA PRO A 146 3.88 -6.77 4.34
C PRO A 146 3.14 -6.24 3.09
N MET A 147 1.82 -6.25 3.10
CA MET A 147 0.98 -5.61 2.09
C MET A 147 -0.30 -5.20 2.81
N ILE A 148 -1.05 -4.25 2.26
CA ILE A 148 -2.25 -3.77 2.91
C ILE A 148 -3.32 -4.87 3.07
N GLU A 149 -3.33 -5.92 2.24
CA GLU A 149 -4.28 -7.04 2.42
C GLU A 149 -4.13 -7.73 3.78
N ALA A 150 -2.97 -7.63 4.43
CA ALA A 150 -2.80 -8.16 5.77
C ALA A 150 -3.76 -7.50 6.77
N TRP A 151 -4.07 -6.22 6.61
CA TRP A 151 -4.95 -5.48 7.51
C TRP A 151 -6.37 -6.07 7.51
N LEU A 152 -6.80 -6.63 6.38
CA LEU A 152 -8.13 -7.24 6.26
C LEU A 152 -8.31 -8.44 7.18
N PHE A 153 -7.24 -9.08 7.62
CA PHE A 153 -7.33 -10.23 8.54
C PHE A 153 -7.44 -9.83 10.01
N ALA A 154 -7.08 -8.59 10.37
CA ALA A 154 -7.29 -8.07 11.72
C ALA A 154 -8.72 -7.51 11.91
N ASP A 155 -9.43 -7.24 10.82
CA ASP A 155 -10.86 -6.96 10.85
C ASP A 155 -11.67 -8.27 10.87
N PRO A 156 -12.51 -8.51 11.89
CA PRO A 156 -13.37 -9.70 11.96
C PRO A 156 -14.25 -9.90 10.72
N ALA A 157 -14.71 -8.82 10.08
CA ALA A 157 -15.53 -8.87 8.87
C ALA A 157 -14.70 -8.76 7.58
N GLY A 158 -13.41 -8.44 7.68
CA GLY A 158 -12.55 -8.14 6.54
C GLY A 158 -12.47 -9.25 5.50
N PRO A 159 -12.20 -10.53 5.87
CA PRO A 159 -12.17 -11.62 4.91
C PRO A 159 -13.51 -11.84 4.22
N THR A 160 -14.62 -11.80 4.96
CA THR A 160 -15.97 -11.96 4.39
C THR A 160 -16.32 -10.81 3.46
N ASN A 161 -16.00 -9.57 3.83
CA ASN A 161 -16.16 -8.40 2.97
C ASN A 161 -15.32 -8.51 1.69
N ALA A 162 -14.16 -9.18 1.76
CA ALA A 162 -13.31 -9.46 0.61
C ALA A 162 -13.82 -10.61 -0.29
N GLY A 163 -14.91 -11.27 0.10
CA GLY A 163 -15.55 -12.37 -0.64
C GLY A 163 -15.22 -13.77 -0.13
N VAL A 164 -14.52 -13.90 1.00
CA VAL A 164 -14.26 -15.21 1.61
C VAL A 164 -15.56 -15.80 2.15
N SER A 165 -15.86 -17.04 1.77
CA SER A 165 -17.01 -17.78 2.32
C SER A 165 -16.94 -17.85 3.84
N VAL A 166 -18.08 -17.66 4.51
CA VAL A 166 -18.21 -17.82 5.98
C VAL A 166 -17.78 -19.21 6.48
N SER A 167 -17.76 -20.22 5.60
CA SER A 167 -17.29 -21.57 5.92
C SER A 167 -15.77 -21.72 5.89
N ARG A 168 -15.04 -20.73 5.37
CA ARG A 168 -13.58 -20.74 5.25
C ARG A 168 -12.98 -19.78 6.26
N ILE A 169 -12.55 -20.34 7.38
CA ILE A 169 -11.97 -19.59 8.49
C ILE A 169 -10.47 -19.41 8.21
N PRO A 170 -9.95 -18.16 8.11
CA PRO A 170 -8.52 -17.92 7.96
C PRO A 170 -7.73 -18.50 9.13
N ARG A 171 -6.56 -19.06 8.83
CA ARG A 171 -5.62 -19.60 9.81
C ARG A 171 -4.29 -18.85 9.72
N LEU A 172 -3.99 -18.13 10.80
CA LEU A 172 -2.82 -17.27 10.95
C LEU A 172 -2.05 -17.65 12.21
N LYS A 173 -0.72 -17.60 12.11
CA LYS A 173 0.19 -17.79 13.24
C LYS A 173 0.07 -16.67 14.27
N THR A 174 -0.16 -15.44 13.81
CA THR A 174 -0.28 -14.22 14.62
C THR A 174 -1.52 -13.44 14.19
N PRO A 175 -2.74 -13.90 14.57
CA PRO A 175 -3.99 -13.29 14.09
C PRO A 175 -4.16 -11.82 14.52
N ASN A 176 -3.53 -11.42 15.63
CA ASN A 176 -3.66 -10.07 16.18
C ASN A 176 -2.58 -9.09 15.67
N ASP A 177 -1.61 -9.55 14.86
CA ASP A 177 -0.56 -8.71 14.28
C ASP A 177 -0.47 -8.91 12.77
N PRO A 178 -1.23 -8.14 11.98
CA PRO A 178 -1.20 -8.22 10.52
C PRO A 178 0.17 -7.81 9.94
N GLU A 179 0.97 -7.00 10.63
CA GLU A 179 2.32 -6.65 10.14
C GLU A 179 3.33 -7.79 10.24
N CYS A 180 2.99 -8.84 11.00
CA CYS A 180 3.71 -10.11 11.07
C CYS A 180 2.97 -11.24 10.34
N PHE A 181 2.14 -10.91 9.34
CA PHE A 181 1.31 -11.88 8.61
C PHE A 181 2.06 -13.18 8.25
N CYS A 182 1.49 -14.30 8.70
CA CYS A 182 1.95 -15.63 8.33
C CYS A 182 0.78 -16.61 8.48
N SER A 183 0.38 -17.25 7.38
CA SER A 183 -0.59 -18.34 7.42
C SER A 183 0.07 -19.65 7.87
N ASP A 184 -0.59 -20.34 8.80
CA ASP A 184 -0.26 -21.70 9.22
C ASP A 184 -1.22 -22.74 8.61
N ASP A 185 -1.97 -22.37 7.57
CA ASP A 185 -2.96 -23.23 6.92
C ASP A 185 -2.27 -24.35 6.11
N PRO A 186 -2.40 -25.62 6.52
CA PRO A 186 -1.74 -26.73 5.83
C PRO A 186 -2.33 -26.98 4.44
N ALA A 187 -3.62 -26.69 4.22
CA ALA A 187 -4.25 -26.89 2.92
C ALA A 187 -3.72 -25.85 1.91
N PHE A 188 -3.58 -24.60 2.33
CA PHE A 188 -2.95 -23.55 1.52
C PHE A 188 -1.48 -23.86 1.19
N ALA A 189 -0.72 -24.34 2.17
CA ALA A 189 0.67 -24.71 2.01
C ALA A 189 0.85 -25.87 1.01
N ALA A 190 -0.04 -26.87 1.07
CA ALA A 190 -0.01 -28.06 0.21
C ALA A 190 -0.69 -27.86 -1.16
N ASP A 191 -1.43 -26.77 -1.37
CA ASP A 191 -2.19 -26.53 -2.60
C ASP A 191 -1.28 -26.52 -3.83
N SER A 192 -1.57 -27.42 -4.77
CA SER A 192 -0.86 -27.56 -6.04
C SER A 192 -1.56 -26.85 -7.21
N GLY A 193 -2.76 -26.32 -6.99
CA GLY A 193 -3.64 -25.82 -8.03
C GLY A 193 -4.32 -26.91 -8.85
N ALA A 194 -4.38 -28.16 -8.38
CA ALA A 194 -5.00 -29.26 -9.12
C ALA A 194 -6.47 -28.94 -9.50
N ASP A 195 -7.21 -28.28 -8.63
CA ASP A 195 -8.63 -27.95 -8.84
C ASP A 195 -8.84 -26.68 -9.70
N CYS A 196 -7.76 -26.08 -10.19
CA CYS A 196 -7.81 -24.83 -10.96
C CYS A 196 -8.10 -25.11 -12.44
N MET A 197 -9.33 -25.54 -12.74
CA MET A 197 -9.76 -25.95 -14.08
C MET A 197 -9.53 -24.86 -15.13
N ALA A 198 -9.84 -23.60 -14.81
CA ALA A 198 -9.68 -22.47 -15.74
C ALA A 198 -8.22 -22.25 -16.16
N TRP A 199 -7.23 -22.51 -15.29
CA TRP A 199 -5.81 -22.39 -15.62
C TRP A 199 -5.31 -23.60 -16.41
N HIS A 200 -5.73 -24.81 -16.02
CA HIS A 200 -5.33 -26.05 -16.71
C HIS A 200 -5.88 -26.12 -18.13
N ALA A 201 -7.07 -25.54 -18.37
CA ALA A 201 -7.68 -25.44 -19.69
C ALA A 201 -6.97 -24.46 -20.64
N LEU A 202 -6.02 -23.65 -20.17
CA LEU A 202 -5.27 -22.74 -21.04
C LEU A 202 -4.30 -23.53 -21.94
N PRO A 203 -4.26 -23.22 -23.25
CA PRO A 203 -3.34 -23.88 -24.17
C PRO A 203 -1.88 -23.52 -23.83
N ASP A 204 -0.95 -24.40 -24.19
CA ASP A 204 0.49 -24.23 -23.98
C ASP A 204 1.36 -24.78 -25.14
N ASP A 205 0.77 -24.93 -26.32
CA ASP A 205 1.46 -25.48 -27.50
C ASP A 205 2.51 -24.51 -28.05
N THR A 206 2.26 -23.20 -27.94
CA THR A 206 3.18 -22.15 -28.42
C THR A 206 3.84 -21.39 -27.27
N LEU A 207 4.99 -20.76 -27.54
CA LEU A 207 5.69 -19.90 -26.56
C LEU A 207 4.79 -18.76 -26.03
N LYS A 208 4.00 -18.13 -26.91
CA LYS A 208 3.06 -17.06 -26.53
C LYS A 208 1.97 -17.59 -25.59
N GLN A 209 1.45 -18.78 -25.86
CA GLN A 209 0.44 -19.42 -25.01
C GLN A 209 1.03 -19.87 -23.67
N ARG A 210 2.23 -20.46 -23.64
CA ARG A 210 2.95 -20.79 -22.40
C ARG A 210 3.16 -19.58 -21.50
N LYS A 211 3.61 -18.46 -22.08
CA LYS A 211 3.76 -17.20 -21.35
C LYS A 211 2.42 -16.74 -20.76
N LYS A 212 1.35 -16.75 -21.57
CA LYS A 212 -0.01 -16.40 -21.11
C LYS A 212 -0.50 -17.32 -19.98
N LYS A 213 -0.26 -18.63 -20.09
CA LYS A 213 -0.62 -19.63 -19.05
C LYS A 213 0.16 -19.40 -17.76
N GLN A 214 1.45 -19.08 -17.86
CA GLN A 214 2.27 -18.71 -16.71
C GLN A 214 1.80 -17.39 -16.06
N ASP A 215 1.46 -16.37 -16.86
CA ASP A 215 0.94 -15.10 -16.39
C ASP A 215 -0.44 -15.25 -15.72
N SER A 216 -1.24 -16.20 -16.20
CA SER A 216 -2.57 -16.54 -15.66
C SER A 216 -2.54 -17.51 -14.48
N ARG A 217 -1.35 -18.02 -14.12
CA ARG A 217 -1.19 -18.91 -12.97
C ARG A 217 -1.73 -18.23 -11.70
N PRO A 218 -2.50 -18.95 -10.86
CA PRO A 218 -2.99 -18.40 -9.60
C PRO A 218 -1.87 -17.82 -8.75
N ILE A 219 -2.15 -16.69 -8.09
CA ILE A 219 -1.12 -15.92 -7.38
C ILE A 219 -0.47 -16.72 -6.24
N TRP A 220 -1.22 -17.57 -5.53
CA TRP A 220 -0.66 -18.41 -4.47
C TRP A 220 0.31 -19.48 -4.97
N LEU A 221 0.23 -19.84 -6.25
CA LEU A 221 1.16 -20.78 -6.88
C LEU A 221 2.39 -20.07 -7.47
N LYS A 222 2.34 -18.74 -7.67
CA LYS A 222 3.49 -17.96 -8.16
C LYS A 222 4.54 -17.75 -7.08
N CYS A 223 4.13 -17.55 -5.83
CA CYS A 223 5.03 -17.29 -4.71
C CYS A 223 5.29 -18.54 -3.86
N SER A 224 5.49 -19.70 -4.47
CA SER A 224 5.44 -21.02 -3.81
C SER A 224 6.34 -21.15 -2.57
N SER A 225 7.54 -20.57 -2.58
CA SER A 225 8.52 -20.66 -1.47
C SER A 225 8.22 -19.77 -0.26
N ARG A 226 7.40 -18.72 -0.44
CA ARG A 226 7.05 -17.75 0.61
C ARG A 226 5.54 -17.48 0.69
N ARG A 227 4.71 -18.38 0.14
CA ARG A 227 3.27 -18.16 0.01
C ARG A 227 2.58 -17.92 1.36
N SER A 228 3.06 -18.58 2.42
CA SER A 228 2.54 -18.40 3.79
C SER A 228 2.68 -16.98 4.29
N LEU A 229 3.64 -16.21 3.77
CA LEU A 229 3.87 -14.81 4.14
C LEU A 229 3.10 -13.81 3.27
N HIS A 230 2.38 -14.29 2.24
CA HIS A 230 1.79 -13.43 1.22
C HIS A 230 0.28 -13.25 1.44
N PRO A 231 -0.16 -12.14 2.07
CA PRO A 231 -1.56 -11.95 2.48
C PRO A 231 -2.52 -11.98 1.29
N LYS A 232 -2.19 -11.27 0.20
CA LYS A 232 -2.96 -11.30 -1.05
C LYS A 232 -3.10 -12.70 -1.65
N ALA A 233 -2.04 -13.52 -1.59
CA ALA A 233 -2.09 -14.88 -2.09
C ALA A 233 -2.99 -15.76 -1.23
N TYR A 234 -2.91 -15.62 0.09
CA TYR A 234 -3.78 -16.35 1.01
C TYR A 234 -5.25 -15.95 0.84
N LEU A 235 -5.53 -14.65 0.71
CA LEU A 235 -6.86 -14.12 0.48
C LEU A 235 -7.45 -14.63 -0.85
N ALA A 236 -6.66 -14.61 -1.93
CA ALA A 236 -7.09 -15.18 -3.21
C ALA A 236 -7.39 -16.69 -3.12
N TRP A 237 -6.59 -17.44 -2.36
CA TRP A 237 -6.84 -18.87 -2.13
C TRP A 237 -8.07 -19.13 -1.24
N LEU A 238 -8.31 -18.29 -0.23
CA LEU A 238 -9.53 -18.37 0.58
C LEU A 238 -10.79 -18.14 -0.29
N CYS A 239 -10.69 -17.30 -1.31
CA CYS A 239 -11.72 -17.07 -2.34
C CYS A 239 -11.63 -18.03 -3.55
N LEU A 240 -11.02 -19.21 -3.40
CA LEU A 240 -10.81 -20.16 -4.50
C LEU A 240 -12.14 -20.59 -5.16
N ASP A 241 -12.16 -20.48 -6.48
CA ASP A 241 -13.20 -21.00 -7.36
C ASP A 241 -12.51 -21.48 -8.65
N GLY A 242 -12.49 -22.79 -8.88
CA GLY A 242 -11.77 -23.40 -10.00
C GLY A 242 -12.28 -23.01 -11.39
N ALA A 243 -13.52 -22.51 -11.50
CA ALA A 243 -14.12 -22.06 -12.75
C ALA A 243 -13.76 -20.61 -13.09
N GLU A 244 -13.38 -19.81 -12.09
CA GLU A 244 -13.08 -18.39 -12.26
C GLU A 244 -11.72 -18.14 -12.93
N LYS A 245 -11.59 -16.95 -13.51
CA LYS A 245 -10.30 -16.51 -14.07
C LYS A 245 -9.25 -16.41 -12.95
N LYS A 246 -8.08 -17.03 -13.15
CA LYS A 246 -7.04 -17.20 -12.11
C LYS A 246 -7.50 -18.03 -10.89
N CYS A 247 -8.63 -18.73 -11.02
CA CYS A 247 -9.21 -19.66 -10.05
C CYS A 247 -9.60 -19.05 -8.69
N SER A 248 -9.97 -17.77 -8.69
CA SER A 248 -10.39 -17.07 -7.49
C SER A 248 -11.44 -16.03 -7.84
N THR A 249 -12.44 -15.89 -6.97
CA THR A 249 -13.41 -14.79 -7.03
C THR A 249 -12.83 -13.48 -6.46
N TYR A 250 -11.67 -13.52 -5.79
CA TYR A 250 -11.05 -12.33 -5.19
C TYR A 250 -10.69 -11.29 -6.26
N SER A 251 -11.10 -10.06 -6.00
CA SER A 251 -10.79 -8.90 -6.82
C SER A 251 -10.45 -7.73 -5.92
N GLU A 252 -9.23 -7.21 -6.07
CA GLU A 252 -8.72 -6.04 -5.33
C GLU A 252 -9.63 -4.83 -5.51
N SER A 253 -10.07 -4.57 -6.74
CA SER A 253 -10.92 -3.42 -7.06
C SER A 253 -12.41 -3.63 -6.76
N LYS A 254 -12.77 -4.73 -6.10
CA LYS A 254 -14.15 -5.03 -5.68
C LYS A 254 -14.15 -5.42 -4.21
N GLY A 255 -14.03 -6.72 -3.91
CA GLY A 255 -14.07 -7.24 -2.54
C GLY A 255 -12.97 -6.64 -1.68
N GLY A 256 -11.73 -6.55 -2.20
CA GLY A 256 -10.62 -5.95 -1.47
C GLY A 256 -10.89 -4.50 -1.07
N ALA A 257 -11.27 -3.66 -2.05
CA ALA A 257 -11.62 -2.26 -1.82
C ALA A 257 -12.81 -2.11 -0.86
N TYR A 258 -13.85 -2.92 -1.04
CA TYR A 258 -15.02 -2.92 -0.15
C TYR A 258 -14.66 -3.26 1.31
N ALA A 259 -13.77 -4.24 1.51
CA ALA A 259 -13.27 -4.62 2.82
C ALA A 259 -12.39 -3.53 3.45
N LEU A 260 -11.42 -3.00 2.69
CA LEU A 260 -10.53 -1.94 3.17
C LEU A 260 -11.31 -0.67 3.52
N GLU A 261 -12.26 -0.26 2.70
CA GLU A 261 -13.10 0.94 2.93
C GLU A 261 -13.85 0.81 4.27
N ARG A 262 -14.26 -0.42 4.63
CA ARG A 262 -15.05 -0.76 5.82
C ARG A 262 -14.26 -1.22 7.02
N ILE A 263 -12.93 -1.23 6.93
CA ILE A 263 -12.05 -1.74 7.98
C ILE A 263 -12.42 -1.23 9.37
N ALA A 264 -12.52 -2.14 10.33
CA ALA A 264 -12.74 -1.79 11.73
C ALA A 264 -11.42 -1.33 12.36
N TRP A 265 -11.16 -0.01 12.36
CA TRP A 265 -9.92 0.57 12.92
C TRP A 265 -9.66 0.17 14.37
N ASP A 266 -10.70 0.11 15.20
CA ASP A 266 -10.59 -0.32 16.60
C ASP A 266 -10.07 -1.76 16.73
N SER A 267 -10.48 -2.66 15.82
CA SER A 267 -9.99 -4.03 15.78
C SER A 267 -8.56 -4.11 15.24
N LEU A 268 -8.27 -3.38 14.16
CA LEU A 268 -6.94 -3.35 13.55
C LEU A 268 -5.88 -2.82 14.51
N LEU A 269 -6.22 -1.79 15.29
CA LEU A 269 -5.32 -1.09 16.20
C LEU A 269 -5.61 -1.39 17.69
N ALA A 270 -6.23 -2.54 17.98
CA ALA A 270 -6.55 -2.96 19.34
C ALA A 270 -5.29 -3.20 20.19
N GLU A 271 -4.29 -3.88 19.64
CA GLU A 271 -3.09 -4.32 20.37
C GLU A 271 -1.97 -3.28 20.31
N ILE A 272 -1.61 -2.70 21.46
CA ILE A 272 -0.71 -1.55 21.59
C ILE A 272 0.69 -1.76 20.98
N ASP A 273 1.18 -3.00 20.99
CA ASP A 273 2.51 -3.39 20.53
C ASP A 273 2.53 -3.87 19.06
N HIS A 274 1.36 -3.90 18.38
CA HIS A 274 1.23 -4.35 17.00
C HIS A 274 0.90 -3.19 16.05
N CYS A 275 0.95 -3.47 14.74
CA CYS A 275 0.60 -2.51 13.69
C CYS A 275 1.41 -1.20 13.73
N CYS A 276 2.70 -1.28 14.02
CA CYS A 276 3.57 -0.13 14.21
C CYS A 276 3.60 0.82 12.99
N PHE A 277 3.59 0.30 11.76
CA PHE A 277 3.54 1.12 10.55
C PHE A 277 2.16 1.78 10.36
N VAL A 278 1.07 1.05 10.59
CA VAL A 278 -0.28 1.63 10.54
C VAL A 278 -0.44 2.74 11.59
N ARG A 279 0.07 2.51 12.81
CA ARG A 279 0.08 3.52 13.89
C ARG A 279 0.89 4.75 13.49
N SER A 280 2.08 4.59 12.90
CA SER A 280 2.86 5.72 12.38
C SER A 280 2.04 6.58 11.41
N MET A 281 1.30 5.95 10.49
CA MET A 281 0.44 6.66 9.53
C MET A 281 -0.71 7.41 10.22
N VAL A 282 -1.46 6.74 11.09
CA VAL A 282 -2.60 7.35 11.80
C VAL A 282 -2.14 8.49 12.72
N ASN A 283 -1.00 8.32 13.40
CA ASN A 283 -0.42 9.35 14.26
C ASN A 283 0.09 10.56 13.46
N ASP A 284 0.63 10.33 12.27
CA ASP A 284 1.07 11.41 11.39
C ASP A 284 -0.11 12.25 10.89
N ILE A 285 -1.18 11.59 10.47
CA ILE A 285 -2.44 12.24 10.09
C ILE A 285 -3.00 13.04 11.26
N ALA A 286 -3.15 12.43 12.44
CA ALA A 286 -3.67 13.11 13.63
C ALA A 286 -2.84 14.36 13.99
N SER A 287 -1.52 14.25 13.93
CA SER A 287 -0.57 15.35 14.16
C SER A 287 -0.73 16.48 13.15
N CYS A 288 -0.93 16.16 11.86
CA CYS A 288 -1.19 17.17 10.82
C CYS A 288 -2.51 17.90 11.08
N LEU A 289 -3.55 17.16 11.46
CA LEU A 289 -4.88 17.67 11.75
C LEU A 289 -4.97 18.46 13.07
N GLY A 290 -3.93 18.38 13.91
CA GLY A 290 -3.94 19.01 15.24
C GLY A 290 -4.85 18.31 16.25
N VAL A 291 -5.15 17.02 16.03
CA VAL A 291 -5.98 16.21 16.93
C VAL A 291 -5.13 15.20 17.71
N THR A 292 -5.65 14.73 18.84
CA THR A 292 -4.97 13.66 19.59
C THR A 292 -5.15 12.33 18.85
N PRO A 293 -4.08 11.52 18.68
CA PRO A 293 -4.22 10.21 18.06
C PRO A 293 -5.21 9.34 18.83
N ALA A 294 -6.12 8.68 18.09
CA ALA A 294 -7.17 7.84 18.67
C ALA A 294 -6.61 6.56 19.33
N PHE A 295 -5.41 6.13 18.92
CA PHE A 295 -4.83 4.86 19.35
C PHE A 295 -3.42 5.07 19.92
N ALA A 296 -3.20 4.65 21.16
CA ALA A 296 -1.88 4.61 21.77
C ALA A 296 -1.04 3.45 21.19
N GLY A 297 0.29 3.55 21.26
CA GLY A 297 1.18 2.43 20.93
C GLY A 297 2.49 2.85 20.31
N ALA A 298 3.32 1.84 20.04
CA ALA A 298 4.60 2.05 19.37
C ALA A 298 4.39 2.40 17.89
N CYS A 299 5.20 3.31 17.38
CA CYS A 299 5.29 3.63 15.96
C CYS A 299 6.51 2.96 15.35
N ALA A 300 6.43 2.60 14.07
CA ALA A 300 7.56 2.10 13.33
C ALA A 300 8.62 3.21 13.17
N PRO A 301 9.86 3.02 13.66
CA PRO A 301 10.86 4.08 13.72
C PRO A 301 11.24 4.62 12.34
N GLU A 302 11.06 3.84 11.28
CA GLU A 302 11.36 4.23 9.90
C GLU A 302 10.41 5.29 9.34
N THR A 303 9.18 5.39 9.88
CA THR A 303 8.13 6.30 9.39
C THR A 303 7.49 7.12 10.53
N ASP A 304 8.08 7.12 11.71
CA ASP A 304 7.56 7.80 12.90
C ASP A 304 7.85 9.32 12.89
N LEU A 305 6.82 10.10 13.22
CA LEU A 305 6.93 11.53 13.45
C LEU A 305 7.69 11.93 14.71
N ALA A 306 7.85 11.04 15.69
CA ALA A 306 8.48 11.37 16.98
C ALA A 306 10.01 11.35 16.95
N ASP A 307 10.66 10.96 15.84
CA ASP A 307 12.14 11.04 15.75
C ASP A 307 12.60 12.49 16.00
N LYS A 308 13.42 12.66 17.05
CA LYS A 308 13.93 13.94 17.56
C LYS A 308 14.78 14.72 16.54
N ARG A 309 15.10 14.14 15.39
CA ARG A 309 15.87 14.76 14.30
C ARG A 309 15.02 15.56 13.29
N ARG A 310 13.89 16.16 13.70
CA ARG A 310 12.98 16.93 12.83
C ARG A 310 13.69 17.90 11.86
N ARG A 311 14.79 18.56 12.29
CA ARG A 311 15.55 19.51 11.45
C ARG A 311 16.24 18.88 10.22
N ASN A 312 16.48 17.57 10.24
CA ASN A 312 17.20 16.87 9.18
C ASN A 312 16.27 16.09 8.26
N ARG A 313 14.95 16.17 8.45
CA ARG A 313 14.01 15.44 7.61
C ARG A 313 13.92 16.07 6.22
N LEU A 314 13.76 15.22 5.22
CA LEU A 314 13.46 15.66 3.86
C LEU A 314 11.95 15.64 3.64
N LEU A 315 11.26 14.63 4.16
CA LEU A 315 9.80 14.55 4.19
C LEU A 315 9.30 14.83 5.62
N ARG A 316 7.99 14.95 5.81
CA ARG A 316 7.42 15.18 7.13
C ARG A 316 7.79 14.12 8.16
N ASN A 317 7.87 12.85 7.76
CA ASN A 317 8.18 11.72 8.63
C ASN A 317 9.44 10.92 8.23
N VAL A 318 10.20 11.35 7.21
CA VAL A 318 11.38 10.64 6.65
C VAL A 318 12.59 11.54 6.39
#